data_AF-J2VU19-F1
#
_entry.id   AF-J2VU19-F1
#
_cell.length_a   1.000
_cell.length_b   1.000
_cell.length_c   1.000
_cell.angle_alpha   90.00
_cell.angle_beta   90.00
_cell.angle_gamma   90.00
#
_symmetry.space_group_name_H-M   'P 1'
#
loop_
_entity.id
_entity.type
_entity.pdbx_description
1 polymer ?
#
loop_
_entity_poly.entity_id
_entity_poly.type
_entity_poly.pdbx_seq_one_letter_code
_entity_poly.pdbx_strand_id
1 'polypeptide(L)'
;MSQEKNLKKLMELRKLRTRLAEEASIRQQNAEKAAAMAVNLAADRIVQNDESRINRETAMYEQMSTGLLGRQALDDYQDALSALTYQAAHLQQMEEQAKVKLLEEAEKAREKAAEHLSKLRQHDKLELLLEKQGGKKDKRAGLMTELEDEDQQRPAASPVQKGL
;
A
#
# COMPACT_ATOMS: atom_id res chain seq x y z
N MET A 1 -29.50 21.52 14.83
CA MET A 1 -28.78 20.31 14.36
C MET A 1 -28.01 19.73 15.54
N SER A 2 -28.31 18.51 16.00
CA SER A 2 -27.71 17.97 17.24
C SER A 2 -26.26 17.52 17.02
N GLN A 3 -25.41 17.65 18.05
CA GLN A 3 -24.01 17.22 18.04
C GLN A 3 -23.83 15.74 17.64
N GLU A 4 -24.83 14.91 17.92
CA GLU A 4 -24.85 13.50 17.53
C GLU A 4 -24.96 13.29 16.02
N LYS A 5 -25.79 14.08 15.32
CA LYS A 5 -25.87 14.03 13.85
C LYS A 5 -24.54 14.44 13.21
N ASN A 6 -23.82 15.40 13.80
CA ASN A 6 -22.50 15.83 13.33
C ASN A 6 -21.43 14.74 13.55
N LEU A 7 -21.46 14.03 14.68
CA LEU A 7 -20.53 12.94 14.98
C LEU A 7 -20.77 11.70 14.10
N LYS A 8 -22.03 11.32 13.86
CA LYS A 8 -22.37 10.24 12.91
C LYS A 8 -21.89 10.58 11.49
N LYS A 9 -22.09 11.82 11.03
CA LYS A 9 -21.59 12.28 9.72
C LYS A 9 -20.06 12.28 9.64
N LEU A 10 -19.38 12.64 10.73
CA LEU A 10 -17.92 12.58 10.81
C LEU A 10 -17.41 11.14 10.76
N MET A 11 -18.13 10.19 11.37
CA MET A 11 -17.79 8.77 11.34
C MET A 11 -17.86 8.20 9.92
N GLU A 12 -18.96 8.44 9.20
CA GLU A 12 -19.10 8.01 7.80
C GLU A 12 -17.99 8.58 6.91
N LEU A 13 -17.64 9.86 7.09
CA LEU A 13 -16.53 10.48 6.36
C LEU A 13 -15.18 9.82 6.69
N ARG A 14 -14.91 9.47 7.95
CA ARG A 14 -13.66 8.79 8.34
C ARG A 14 -13.60 7.36 7.83
N LYS A 15 -14.71 6.64 7.86
CA LYS A 15 -14.84 5.30 7.27
C LYS A 15 -14.51 5.33 5.78
N LEU A 16 -15.08 6.29 5.04
CA LEU A 16 -14.77 6.49 3.61
C LEU A 16 -13.28 6.79 3.39
N ARG A 17 -12.71 7.72 4.17
CA ARG A 17 -11.28 8.09 4.04
C ARG A 17 -10.34 6.93 4.35
N THR A 18 -10.70 6.06 5.30
CA THR A 18 -9.92 4.87 5.65
C THR A 18 -9.94 3.88 4.50
N ARG A 19 -11.12 3.57 3.95
CA ARG A 19 -11.26 2.72 2.75
C ARG A 19 -10.45 3.22 1.56
N LEU A 20 -10.54 4.51 1.24
CA LEU A 20 -9.75 5.09 0.14
C LEU A 20 -8.24 4.98 0.37
N ALA A 21 -7.79 5.06 1.63
CA ALA A 21 -6.38 4.92 1.97
C ALA A 21 -5.91 3.46 1.94
N GLU A 22 -6.78 2.53 2.35
CA GLU A 22 -6.56 1.09 2.21
C GLU A 22 -6.39 0.71 0.73
N GLU A 23 -7.32 1.13 -0.13
CA GLU A 23 -7.24 0.91 -1.58
C GLU A 23 -5.99 1.53 -2.20
N ALA A 24 -5.59 2.72 -1.75
CA ALA A 24 -4.35 3.36 -2.20
C ALA A 24 -3.11 2.57 -1.75
N SER A 25 -3.09 2.09 -0.50
CA SER A 25 -2.02 1.24 0.03
C SER A 25 -1.90 -0.08 -0.72
N ILE A 26 -3.02 -0.75 -1.02
CA ILE A 26 -3.05 -2.00 -1.78
C ILE A 26 -2.53 -1.77 -3.21
N ARG A 27 -2.99 -0.70 -3.89
CA ARG A 27 -2.49 -0.35 -5.22
C ARG A 27 -0.99 -0.11 -5.22
N GLN A 28 -0.49 0.59 -4.21
CA GLN A 28 0.94 0.88 -4.10
C GLN A 28 1.77 -0.37 -3.80
N GLN A 29 1.28 -1.29 -2.95
CA GLN A 29 1.92 -2.60 -2.74
C GLN A 29 1.97 -3.44 -4.02
N ASN A 30 0.92 -3.37 -4.85
CA ASN A 30 0.91 -4.07 -6.14
C ASN A 30 1.92 -3.45 -7.12
N ALA A 31 2.10 -2.13 -7.10
CA ALA A 31 3.14 -1.45 -7.88
C ALA A 31 4.56 -1.86 -7.45
N GLU A 32 4.82 -1.92 -6.14
CA GLU A 32 6.08 -2.42 -5.57
C GLU A 32 6.37 -3.86 -6.02
N LYS A 33 5.37 -4.75 -5.95
CA LYS A 33 5.51 -6.15 -6.42
C LYS A 33 5.80 -6.21 -7.92
N ALA A 34 5.13 -5.40 -8.73
CA ALA A 34 5.39 -5.35 -10.16
C ALA A 34 6.80 -4.84 -10.47
N ALA A 35 7.31 -3.86 -9.72
CA ALA A 35 8.67 -3.39 -9.83
C ALA A 35 9.69 -4.48 -9.44
N ALA A 36 9.42 -5.25 -8.38
CA ALA A 36 10.26 -6.37 -7.97
C ALA A 36 10.31 -7.47 -9.05
N MET A 37 9.17 -7.79 -9.67
CA MET A 37 9.12 -8.73 -10.80
C MET A 37 9.91 -8.20 -12.01
N ALA A 38 9.89 -6.89 -12.26
CA ALA A 38 10.66 -6.29 -13.35
C ALA A 38 12.17 -6.40 -13.13
N VAL A 39 12.65 -6.27 -11.87
CA VAL A 39 14.06 -6.50 -11.53
C VAL A 39 14.45 -7.95 -11.81
N ASN A 40 13.64 -8.92 -11.36
CA ASN A 40 13.91 -10.33 -11.62
C ASN A 40 13.94 -10.64 -13.13
N LEU A 41 12.97 -10.11 -13.89
CA LEU A 41 12.95 -10.28 -15.34
C LEU A 41 14.17 -9.67 -16.03
N ALA A 42 14.67 -8.52 -15.53
CA ALA A 42 15.89 -7.91 -16.05
C ALA A 42 17.13 -8.78 -15.75
N ALA A 43 17.23 -9.32 -14.55
CA ALA A 43 18.29 -10.24 -14.16
C ALA A 43 18.26 -11.53 -15.01
N ASP A 44 17.08 -12.12 -15.23
CA ASP A 44 16.93 -13.32 -16.07
C ASP A 44 17.37 -13.05 -17.52
N ARG A 45 17.09 -11.86 -18.06
CA ARG A 45 17.54 -11.46 -19.40
C ARG A 45 19.06 -11.32 -19.49
N ILE A 46 19.71 -10.87 -18.42
CA ILE A 46 21.18 -10.84 -18.36
C ILE A 46 21.74 -12.25 -18.43
N VAL A 47 21.20 -13.18 -17.63
CA VAL A 47 21.64 -14.59 -17.63
C VAL A 47 21.48 -15.21 -19.03
N GLN A 48 20.32 -15.06 -19.65
CA GLN A 48 20.06 -15.56 -21.00
C GLN A 48 20.99 -14.91 -22.04
N ASN A 49 21.29 -13.62 -21.89
CA ASN A 49 22.22 -12.94 -22.78
C ASN A 49 23.65 -13.43 -22.59
N ASP A 50 24.10 -13.65 -21.36
CA ASP A 50 25.44 -14.17 -21.06
C ASP A 50 25.63 -15.58 -21.64
N GLU A 51 24.64 -16.47 -21.49
CA GLU A 51 24.65 -17.80 -22.12
C GLU A 51 24.74 -17.70 -23.65
N SER A 52 23.91 -16.84 -24.26
CA SER A 52 23.95 -16.63 -25.70
C SER A 52 25.27 -15.99 -26.17
N ARG A 53 25.82 -15.06 -25.38
CA ARG A 53 27.07 -14.37 -25.65
C ARG A 53 28.22 -15.37 -25.67
N ILE A 54 28.35 -16.21 -24.65
CA ILE A 54 29.40 -17.23 -24.56
C ILE A 54 29.36 -18.16 -25.77
N ASN A 55 28.17 -18.63 -26.16
CA ASN A 55 28.03 -19.50 -27.33
C ASN A 55 28.45 -18.81 -28.63
N ARG A 56 28.10 -17.54 -28.81
CA ARG A 56 28.49 -16.75 -30.00
C ARG A 56 29.98 -16.45 -30.01
N GLU A 57 30.55 -16.01 -28.89
CA GLU A 57 31.98 -15.75 -28.74
C GLU A 57 32.79 -17.02 -29.04
N THR A 58 32.39 -18.16 -28.48
CA THR A 58 33.05 -19.45 -28.72
C THR A 58 33.02 -19.84 -30.20
N ALA A 59 31.86 -19.73 -30.85
CA ALA A 59 31.73 -20.02 -32.27
C ALA A 59 32.59 -19.09 -33.15
N MET A 60 32.71 -17.80 -32.78
CA MET A 60 33.61 -16.87 -33.47
C MET A 60 35.06 -17.29 -33.30
N TYR A 61 35.50 -17.60 -32.08
CA TYR A 61 36.88 -18.04 -31.82
C TYR A 61 37.21 -19.36 -32.54
N GLU A 62 36.28 -20.31 -32.58
CA GLU A 62 36.44 -21.54 -33.34
C GLU A 62 36.63 -21.26 -34.84
N GLN A 63 35.80 -20.39 -35.43
CA GLN A 63 35.95 -19.99 -36.84
C GLN A 63 37.31 -19.32 -37.08
N MET A 64 37.75 -18.43 -36.20
CA MET A 64 39.07 -17.80 -36.27
C MET A 64 40.22 -18.81 -36.16
N SER A 65 40.03 -19.91 -35.43
CA SER A 65 41.07 -20.94 -35.25
C SER A 65 41.26 -21.86 -36.46
N THR A 66 40.24 -21.98 -37.33
CA THR A 66 40.22 -22.96 -38.43
C THR A 66 40.93 -22.53 -39.71
N GLY A 67 41.46 -21.30 -39.80
CA GLY A 67 42.22 -20.87 -40.98
C GLY A 67 42.74 -19.43 -40.93
N LEU A 68 43.47 -19.03 -41.98
CA LEU A 68 43.93 -17.65 -42.18
C LEU A 68 42.73 -16.77 -42.54
N LEU A 69 42.32 -15.90 -41.60
CA LEU A 69 41.31 -14.89 -41.85
C LEU A 69 41.90 -13.68 -42.59
N GLY A 70 41.15 -13.17 -43.57
CA GLY A 70 41.44 -11.88 -44.17
C GLY A 70 41.13 -10.73 -43.21
N ARG A 71 41.73 -9.56 -43.46
CA ARG A 71 41.56 -8.36 -42.63
C ARG A 71 40.09 -7.96 -42.43
N GLN A 72 39.28 -8.00 -43.49
CA GLN A 72 37.86 -7.66 -43.41
C GLN A 72 37.11 -8.58 -42.42
N ALA A 73 37.38 -9.88 -42.46
CA ALA A 73 36.72 -10.81 -41.55
C ALA A 73 37.13 -10.57 -40.08
N LEU A 74 38.38 -10.18 -39.83
CA LEU A 74 38.84 -9.79 -38.49
C LEU A 74 38.13 -8.53 -37.98
N ASP A 75 37.98 -7.53 -38.84
CA ASP A 75 37.25 -6.29 -38.51
C ASP A 75 35.78 -6.61 -38.20
N ASP A 76 35.12 -7.46 -39.02
CA ASP A 76 33.73 -7.90 -38.80
C ASP A 76 33.57 -8.65 -37.44
N TYR A 77 34.52 -9.50 -37.05
CA TYR A 77 34.50 -10.17 -35.74
C TYR A 77 34.69 -9.18 -34.59
N GLN A 78 35.57 -8.20 -34.74
CA GLN A 78 35.80 -7.18 -33.72
C GLN A 78 34.54 -6.33 -33.49
N ASP A 79 33.85 -5.96 -34.56
CA ASP A 79 32.56 -5.26 -34.48
C ASP A 79 31.50 -6.12 -33.80
N ALA A 80 31.43 -7.41 -34.13
CA ALA A 80 30.48 -8.33 -33.51
C ALA A 80 30.72 -8.51 -31.99
N LEU A 81 31.98 -8.66 -31.56
CA LEU A 81 32.35 -8.73 -30.14
C LEU A 81 32.02 -7.44 -29.39
N SER A 82 32.26 -6.30 -30.05
CA SER A 82 31.91 -4.98 -29.51
C SER A 82 30.40 -4.83 -29.33
N ALA A 83 29.60 -5.30 -30.29
CA ALA A 83 28.15 -5.30 -30.20
C ALA A 83 27.63 -6.18 -29.07
N LEU A 84 28.22 -7.36 -28.87
CA LEU A 84 27.89 -8.25 -27.73
C LEU A 84 28.18 -7.59 -26.38
N THR A 85 29.35 -6.94 -26.27
CA THR A 85 29.75 -6.21 -25.05
C THR A 85 28.81 -5.04 -24.76
N TYR A 86 28.47 -4.25 -25.80
CA TYR A 86 27.53 -3.15 -25.68
C TYR A 86 26.15 -3.64 -25.22
N GLN A 87 25.65 -4.74 -25.79
CA GLN A 87 24.37 -5.33 -25.40
C GLN A 87 24.37 -5.76 -23.93
N ALA A 88 25.44 -6.40 -23.45
CA ALA A 88 25.58 -6.79 -22.05
C ALA A 88 25.56 -5.57 -21.11
N ALA A 89 26.32 -4.53 -21.43
CA ALA A 89 26.33 -3.28 -20.66
C ALA A 89 24.95 -2.60 -20.63
N HIS A 90 24.25 -2.58 -21.76
CA HIS A 90 22.90 -2.04 -21.84
C HIS A 90 21.91 -2.81 -20.95
N LEU A 91 21.98 -4.14 -20.91
CA LEU A 91 21.13 -4.96 -20.04
C LEU A 91 21.42 -4.72 -18.56
N GLN A 92 22.69 -4.58 -18.17
CA GLN A 92 23.08 -4.20 -16.81
C GLN A 92 22.51 -2.83 -16.43
N GLN A 93 22.57 -1.85 -17.34
CA GLN A 93 21.97 -0.53 -17.11
C GLN A 93 20.44 -0.63 -16.92
N MET A 94 19.75 -1.46 -17.69
CA MET A 94 18.31 -1.68 -17.52
C MET A 94 17.97 -2.32 -16.17
N GLU A 95 18.77 -3.27 -15.71
CA GLU A 95 18.60 -3.90 -14.39
C GLU A 95 18.77 -2.86 -13.27
N GLU A 96 19.80 -2.01 -13.36
CA GLU A 96 20.04 -0.94 -12.39
C GLU A 96 18.89 0.07 -12.35
N GLN A 97 18.38 0.48 -13.52
CA GLN A 97 17.19 1.32 -13.60
C GLN A 97 15.95 0.66 -12.98
N ALA A 98 15.80 -0.65 -13.13
CA ALA A 98 14.71 -1.40 -12.50
C ALA A 98 14.88 -1.43 -10.96
N LYS A 99 16.10 -1.60 -10.45
CA LYS A 99 16.41 -1.55 -9.01
C LYS A 99 16.10 -0.18 -8.41
N VAL A 100 16.49 0.91 -9.08
CA VAL A 100 16.15 2.27 -8.65
C VAL A 100 14.63 2.45 -8.57
N LYS A 101 13.89 2.03 -9.60
CA LYS A 101 12.41 2.09 -9.58
C LYS A 101 11.81 1.25 -8.45
N LEU A 102 12.36 0.07 -8.15
CA LEU A 102 11.89 -0.73 -7.02
C LEU A 102 12.07 0.01 -5.69
N LEU A 103 13.19 0.70 -5.49
CA LEU A 103 13.42 1.50 -4.29
C LEU A 103 12.40 2.65 -4.17
N GLU A 104 12.14 3.37 -5.27
CA GLU A 104 11.13 4.43 -5.31
C GLU A 104 9.72 3.91 -4.99
N GLU A 105 9.32 2.77 -5.58
CA GLU A 105 8.00 2.18 -5.34
C GLU A 105 7.86 1.62 -3.92
N ALA A 106 8.94 1.08 -3.34
CA ALA A 106 8.97 0.63 -1.95
C ALA A 106 8.86 1.80 -0.95
N GLU A 107 9.48 2.94 -1.24
CA GLU A 107 9.34 4.16 -0.43
C GLU A 107 7.90 4.65 -0.45
N LYS A 108 7.30 4.80 -1.64
CA LYS A 108 5.88 5.17 -1.80
C LYS A 108 4.95 4.17 -1.08
N ALA A 109 5.26 2.87 -1.12
CA ALA A 109 4.49 1.84 -0.42
C ALA A 109 4.51 2.03 1.09
N ARG A 110 5.67 2.36 1.67
CA ARG A 110 5.81 2.69 3.10
C ARG A 110 5.00 3.93 3.46
N GLU A 111 5.06 4.98 2.64
CA GLU A 111 4.28 6.20 2.87
C GLU A 111 2.77 5.92 2.86
N LYS A 112 2.27 5.16 1.87
CA LYS A 112 0.84 4.83 1.77
C LYS A 112 0.37 3.92 2.89
N ALA A 113 1.19 2.97 3.32
CA ALA A 113 0.90 2.15 4.49
C ALA A 113 0.82 2.98 5.78
N ALA A 114 1.75 3.94 5.97
CA ALA A 114 1.74 4.84 7.11
C ALA A 114 0.52 5.79 7.10
N GLU A 115 0.13 6.29 5.93
CA GLU A 115 -1.07 7.10 5.73
C GLU A 115 -2.34 6.32 6.10
N HIS A 116 -2.44 5.07 5.63
CA HIS A 116 -3.55 4.18 5.97
C HIS A 116 -3.64 3.94 7.49
N LEU A 117 -2.51 3.59 8.13
CA LEU A 117 -2.45 3.36 9.58
C LEU A 117 -2.86 4.61 10.38
N SER A 118 -2.41 5.80 9.95
CA SER A 118 -2.79 7.07 10.59
C SER A 118 -4.30 7.30 10.53
N LYS A 119 -4.93 7.02 9.37
CA LYS A 119 -6.38 7.16 9.19
C LYS A 119 -7.16 6.12 9.99
N LEU A 120 -6.65 4.88 10.10
CA LEU A 120 -7.23 3.85 10.95
C LEU A 120 -7.25 4.27 12.42
N ARG A 121 -6.11 4.73 12.97
CA ARG A 121 -6.03 5.27 14.34
C ARG A 121 -7.00 6.44 14.58
N GLN A 122 -7.19 7.27 13.57
CA GLN A 122 -8.16 8.37 13.61
C GLN A 122 -9.60 7.87 13.61
N HIS A 123 -9.92 6.81 12.86
CA HIS A 123 -11.22 6.15 12.89
C HIS A 123 -11.49 5.57 14.28
N ASP A 124 -10.57 4.78 14.82
CA ASP A 124 -10.71 4.11 16.12
C ASP A 124 -10.90 5.12 17.26
N LYS A 125 -10.15 6.23 17.23
CA LYS A 125 -10.32 7.32 18.20
C LYS A 125 -11.73 7.91 18.17
N LEU A 126 -12.34 8.01 16.99
CA LEU A 126 -13.69 8.54 16.85
C LEU A 126 -14.75 7.51 17.30
N GLU A 127 -14.49 6.24 17.05
CA GLU A 127 -15.35 5.13 17.50
C GLU A 127 -15.43 5.09 19.03
N LEU A 128 -14.28 5.15 19.71
CA LEU A 128 -14.20 5.28 21.16
C LEU A 128 -14.91 6.53 21.70
N LEU A 129 -14.89 7.65 20.96
CA LEU A 129 -15.62 8.86 21.36
C LEU A 129 -17.14 8.69 21.23
N LEU A 130 -17.61 8.00 20.19
CA LEU A 130 -19.03 7.67 20.01
C LEU A 130 -19.51 6.72 21.10
N GLU A 131 -18.76 5.66 21.40
CA GLU A 131 -19.09 4.74 22.50
C GLU A 131 -19.19 5.47 23.84
N LYS A 132 -18.21 6.32 24.15
CA LYS A 132 -18.22 7.13 25.38
C LYS A 132 -19.40 8.09 25.44
N GLN A 133 -19.84 8.64 24.30
CA GLN A 133 -20.99 9.54 24.27
C GLN A 133 -22.32 8.76 24.38
N GLY A 134 -22.40 7.58 23.77
CA GLY A 134 -23.52 6.64 23.93
C GLY A 134 -23.69 6.24 25.38
N GLY A 135 -22.64 5.71 26.02
CA GLY A 135 -22.70 5.32 27.43
C GLY A 135 -23.02 6.48 28.40
N LYS A 136 -22.63 7.73 28.08
CA LYS A 136 -23.04 8.91 28.85
C LYS A 136 -24.53 9.25 28.67
N LYS A 137 -25.08 9.05 27.47
CA LYS A 137 -26.52 9.23 27.21
C LYS A 137 -27.34 8.14 27.87
N ASP A 138 -26.89 6.89 27.79
CA ASP A 138 -27.59 5.74 28.39
C ASP A 138 -27.61 5.87 29.92
N LYS A 139 -26.50 6.30 30.53
CA LYS A 139 -26.47 6.64 31.97
C LYS A 139 -27.42 7.77 32.33
N ARG A 140 -27.48 8.82 31.52
CA ARG A 140 -28.40 9.94 31.76
C ARG A 140 -29.87 9.54 31.57
N ALA A 141 -30.16 8.70 30.58
CA ALA A 141 -31.47 8.13 30.36
C ALA A 141 -31.87 7.23 31.54
N GLY A 142 -30.97 6.32 31.97
CA GLY A 142 -31.16 5.49 33.15
C GLY A 142 -31.44 6.31 34.41
N LEU A 143 -30.66 7.37 34.68
CA LEU A 143 -30.91 8.29 35.80
C LEU A 143 -32.24 9.06 35.68
N MET A 144 -32.67 9.43 34.46
CA MET A 144 -33.98 10.07 34.26
C MET A 144 -35.12 9.07 34.45
N THR A 145 -34.96 7.82 34.02
CA THR A 145 -35.92 6.74 34.28
C THR A 145 -35.98 6.42 35.77
N GLU A 146 -34.85 6.36 36.46
CA GLU A 146 -34.80 6.20 37.93
C GLU A 146 -35.50 7.36 38.64
N LEU A 147 -35.31 8.61 38.20
CA LEU A 147 -36.02 9.78 38.74
C LEU A 147 -37.53 9.75 38.43
N GLU A 148 -37.94 9.32 37.24
CA GLU A 148 -39.34 9.17 36.84
C GLU A 148 -40.04 8.03 37.62
N ASP A 149 -39.32 6.94 37.89
CA ASP A 149 -39.79 5.82 38.71
C ASP A 149 -39.92 6.23 40.19
N GLU A 150 -38.98 7.02 40.73
CA GLU A 150 -39.07 7.60 42.08
C GLU A 150 -40.27 8.56 42.24
N ASP A 151 -40.60 9.34 41.21
CA ASP A 151 -41.76 10.24 41.21
C ASP A 151 -43.10 9.48 41.10
N GLN A 152 -43.13 8.33 40.43
CA GLN A 152 -44.34 7.48 40.34
C GLN A 152 -44.62 6.65 41.59
N GLN A 153 -43.59 6.37 42.41
CA GLN A 153 -43.74 5.62 43.66
C GLN A 153 -44.20 6.47 44.86
N ARG A 154 -44.36 7.79 44.71
CA ARG A 154 -44.97 8.62 45.76
C ARG A 154 -46.48 8.41 45.78
N PRO A 155 -47.07 7.86 46.87
CA PRO A 155 -48.51 7.80 46.98
C PRO A 155 -49.08 9.22 46.98
N ALA A 156 -50.11 9.45 46.16
CA ALA A 156 -50.85 10.71 46.14
C ALA A 156 -51.25 11.04 47.59
N ALA A 157 -50.76 12.17 48.11
CA ALA A 157 -51.13 12.66 49.42
C ALA A 157 -52.66 12.67 49.52
N SER A 158 -53.17 11.92 50.50
CA SER A 158 -54.60 11.72 50.71
C SER A 158 -55.33 13.07 50.77
N PRO A 159 -56.51 13.19 50.14
CA PRO A 159 -57.28 14.42 50.22
C PRO A 159 -57.75 14.59 51.67
N VAL A 160 -57.30 15.67 52.30
CA VAL A 160 -57.75 16.11 53.62
C VAL A 160 -59.26 16.31 53.55
N GLN A 161 -60.02 15.42 54.22
CA GLN A 161 -61.41 15.65 54.57
C GLN A 161 -61.50 16.95 55.40
N LYS A 162 -62.11 17.99 54.84
CA LYS A 162 -62.63 19.11 55.65
C LYS A 162 -64.02 18.71 56.13
N GLY A 163 -64.10 18.32 57.40
CA GLY A 163 -65.33 18.23 58.16
C GLY A 163 -65.64 19.53 58.89
N LEU A 164 -66.94 19.85 58.90
CA LEU A 164 -67.70 20.82 59.71
C LEU A 164 -67.47 22.31 59.44
#